data_AF-A0A0K8PSK0-F1
#
_entry.id   AF-A0A0K8PSK0-F1
#
_cell.length_a   1.000
_cell.length_b   1.000
_cell.length_c   1.000
_cell.angle_alpha   90.00
_cell.angle_beta   90.00
_cell.angle_gamma   90.00
#
_symmetry.space_group_name_H-M   'P 1'
#
loop_
_entity.id
_entity.type
_entity.pdbx_description
1 polymer ?
#
loop_
_entity_poly.entity_id
_entity_poly.type
_entity_poly.pdbx_seq_one_letter_code
_entity_poly.pdbx_strand_id
1 'polypeptide(L)'
;MARFNKDDPGCHSEIVFVGNVGLRSFTETSSTVPPPHATAELVVDILASPSYLNVEFREVTLIIEVKSPSGVQFVDHSRRNNYRWGVPSGSSWDESNPGAPTNKLRIRWEAGSLLSGPLNGRSHYVGVHGLPGGSALEFSAVAAASRVTAATSSCPLRVDDLHVGERLAGYLG
;
A
#
# COMPACT_ATOMS: atom_id res chain seq x y z
N MET A 1 -18.37 -5.73 -5.95
CA MET A 1 -18.09 -5.13 -4.63
C MET A 1 -16.72 -5.62 -4.20
N ALA A 2 -15.85 -4.68 -3.82
CA ALA A 2 -14.54 -4.98 -3.28
C ALA A 2 -14.56 -6.10 -2.23
N ARG A 3 -13.58 -7.00 -2.31
CA ARG A 3 -13.38 -8.09 -1.37
C ARG A 3 -11.89 -8.31 -1.13
N PHE A 4 -11.55 -8.99 -0.04
CA PHE A 4 -10.19 -9.44 0.20
C PHE A 4 -10.16 -10.92 0.59
N ASN A 5 -9.06 -11.58 0.27
CA ASN A 5 -8.76 -12.96 0.66
C ASN A 5 -7.31 -13.02 1.16
N LYS A 6 -7.04 -13.81 2.19
CA LYS A 6 -5.66 -14.17 2.54
C LYS A 6 -5.17 -15.22 1.53
N ASP A 7 -3.91 -15.13 1.12
CA ASP A 7 -3.31 -16.14 0.24
C ASP A 7 -3.30 -17.53 0.91
N ASP A 8 -3.08 -17.55 2.23
CA ASP A 8 -3.28 -18.71 3.10
C ASP A 8 -4.41 -18.41 4.12
N PRO A 9 -5.56 -19.09 4.04
CA PRO A 9 -6.65 -18.94 5.01
C PRO A 9 -6.26 -19.28 6.45
N GLY A 10 -5.24 -20.13 6.66
CA GLY A 10 -4.71 -20.50 7.97
C GLY A 10 -3.70 -19.50 8.53
N CYS A 11 -3.34 -18.46 7.78
CA CYS A 11 -2.40 -17.45 8.25
C CYS A 11 -3.03 -16.51 9.30
N HIS A 12 -2.27 -16.25 10.36
CA HIS A 12 -2.64 -15.33 11.44
C HIS A 12 -1.57 -14.26 11.65
N SER A 13 -1.94 -13.00 11.41
CA SER A 13 -1.14 -11.84 11.79
C SER A 13 -1.36 -11.52 13.26
N GLU A 14 -0.27 -11.36 14.01
CA GLU A 14 -0.36 -11.06 15.45
C GLU A 14 -0.15 -9.58 15.76
N ILE A 15 0.77 -8.93 15.03
CA ILE A 15 1.25 -7.59 15.37
C ILE A 15 0.93 -6.59 14.27
N VAL A 16 1.21 -6.90 13.00
CA VAL A 16 1.08 -5.95 11.89
C VAL A 16 0.10 -6.47 10.87
N PHE A 17 -0.73 -5.57 10.36
CA PHE A 17 -1.82 -5.89 9.46
C PHE A 17 -1.85 -4.90 8.30
N VAL A 18 -2.29 -5.39 7.13
CA VAL A 18 -2.82 -4.48 6.11
C VAL A 18 -4.20 -4.01 6.59
N GLY A 19 -4.38 -2.69 6.64
CA GLY A 19 -5.55 -2.04 7.19
C GLY A 19 -6.58 -1.64 6.15
N ASN A 20 -7.23 -0.50 6.37
CA ASN A 20 -8.19 0.03 5.42
C ASN A 20 -7.57 0.17 4.02
N VAL A 21 -8.33 -0.23 3.02
CA VAL A 21 -7.98 -0.10 1.60
C VAL A 21 -9.08 0.71 0.93
N GLY A 22 -8.72 1.66 0.07
CA GLY A 22 -9.71 2.39 -0.71
C GLY A 22 -9.13 2.85 -2.03
N LEU A 23 -9.98 2.97 -3.05
CA LEU A 23 -9.61 3.53 -4.33
C LEU A 23 -10.48 4.74 -4.60
N ARG A 24 -9.88 5.89 -4.87
CA ARG A 24 -10.62 7.13 -5.16
C ARG A 24 -10.14 7.79 -6.44
N SER A 25 -11.02 8.54 -7.09
CA SER A 25 -10.66 9.32 -8.26
C SER A 25 -9.57 10.34 -7.90
N PHE A 26 -8.61 10.52 -8.79
CA PHE A 26 -7.54 11.49 -8.61
C PHE A 26 -7.30 12.26 -9.89
N THR A 27 -6.92 13.52 -9.74
CA THR A 27 -6.49 14.36 -10.85
C THR A 27 -5.20 15.01 -10.42
N GLU A 28 -4.14 14.75 -11.18
CA GLU A 28 -2.85 15.39 -10.94
C GLU A 28 -2.97 16.89 -11.18
N THR A 29 -2.62 17.66 -10.15
CA THR A 29 -2.69 19.13 -10.17
C THR A 29 -1.32 19.79 -10.28
N SER A 30 -0.24 19.05 -10.04
CA SER A 30 1.12 19.57 -10.15
C SER A 30 1.71 19.30 -11.52
N SER A 31 2.21 20.35 -12.17
CA SER A 31 2.97 20.25 -13.42
C SER A 31 4.40 19.75 -13.22
N THR A 32 4.87 19.60 -11.98
CA THR A 32 6.23 19.12 -11.66
C THR A 32 6.33 17.60 -11.59
N VAL A 33 5.20 16.89 -11.52
CA VAL A 33 5.17 15.43 -11.51
C VAL A 33 5.27 14.95 -12.96
N PRO A 34 6.29 14.18 -13.34
CA PRO A 34 6.43 13.71 -14.72
C PRO A 34 5.31 12.72 -15.08
N PRO A 35 4.89 12.66 -16.35
CA PRO A 35 4.01 11.59 -16.83
C PRO A 35 4.65 10.20 -16.66
N PRO A 36 3.85 9.12 -16.56
CA PRO A 36 2.38 9.10 -16.58
C PRO A 36 1.73 9.64 -15.30
N HIS A 37 0.65 10.39 -15.44
CA HIS A 37 -0.09 10.97 -14.31
C HIS A 37 -1.09 10.00 -13.69
N ALA A 38 -1.21 10.01 -12.36
CA ALA A 38 -2.24 9.26 -11.66
C ALA A 38 -3.66 9.73 -12.06
N THR A 39 -4.54 8.76 -12.31
CA THR A 39 -5.98 8.99 -12.58
C THR A 39 -6.86 8.48 -11.42
N ALA A 40 -6.29 7.66 -10.55
CA ALA A 40 -6.87 7.26 -9.28
C ALA A 40 -5.78 7.28 -8.19
N GLU A 41 -6.21 7.31 -6.95
CA GLU A 41 -5.34 7.21 -5.78
C GLU A 41 -5.79 6.02 -4.94
N LEU A 42 -4.89 5.05 -4.80
CA LEU A 42 -5.02 3.92 -3.91
C LEU A 42 -4.55 4.35 -2.51
N VAL A 43 -5.41 4.12 -1.52
CA VAL A 43 -5.10 4.31 -0.10
C VAL A 43 -4.97 2.93 0.53
N VAL A 44 -3.83 2.66 1.16
CA VAL A 44 -3.61 1.43 1.93
C VAL A 44 -3.04 1.80 3.30
N ASP A 45 -3.71 1.36 4.35
CA ASP A 45 -3.21 1.53 5.71
C ASP A 45 -2.32 0.36 6.13
N ILE A 46 -1.35 0.64 6.98
CA ILE A 46 -0.71 -0.37 7.82
C ILE A 46 -1.17 -0.13 9.26
N LEU A 47 -1.64 -1.19 9.91
CA LEU A 47 -2.10 -1.19 11.29
C LEU A 47 -1.17 -2.03 12.16
N ALA A 48 -1.12 -1.71 13.45
CA ALA A 48 -0.62 -2.64 14.45
C ALA A 48 -1.76 -3.12 15.37
N SER A 49 -1.59 -4.27 16.01
CA SER A 49 -2.49 -4.71 17.07
C SER A 49 -2.57 -3.64 18.18
N PRO A 50 -3.75 -3.39 18.79
CA PRO A 50 -3.90 -2.40 19.86
C PRO A 50 -2.90 -2.54 21.01
N SER A 51 -2.44 -3.75 21.30
CA SER A 51 -1.40 -4.02 22.32
C SER A 51 -0.05 -3.35 22.01
N TYR A 52 0.15 -2.89 20.77
CA TYR A 52 1.38 -2.26 20.28
C TYR A 52 1.21 -0.74 20.02
N LEU A 53 0.18 -0.10 20.58
CA LEU A 53 -0.10 1.34 20.43
C LEU A 53 1.09 2.24 20.80
N ASN A 54 1.84 1.85 21.83
CA ASN A 54 3.00 2.62 22.32
C ASN A 54 4.34 2.08 21.79
N VAL A 55 4.32 1.23 20.76
CA VAL A 55 5.53 0.64 20.17
C VAL A 55 5.94 1.42 18.95
N GLU A 56 7.19 1.88 18.98
CA GLU A 56 7.85 2.46 17.83
C GLU A 56 8.56 1.34 17.03
N PHE A 57 8.18 1.22 15.77
CA PHE A 57 8.85 0.33 14.82
C PHE A 57 9.99 1.08 14.14
N ARG A 58 11.12 0.42 13.92
CA ARG A 58 12.30 1.03 13.26
C ARG A 58 12.13 1.13 11.76
N GLU A 59 11.55 0.10 11.18
CA GLU A 59 11.26 0.07 9.75
C GLU A 59 9.90 -0.58 9.56
N VAL A 60 9.11 -0.01 8.68
CA VAL A 60 7.87 -0.60 8.21
C VAL A 60 7.87 -0.60 6.70
N THR A 61 7.42 -1.70 6.14
CA THR A 61 7.29 -1.91 4.71
C THR A 61 5.88 -2.36 4.36
N LEU A 62 5.41 -1.90 3.20
CA LEU A 62 4.24 -2.43 2.52
C LEU A 62 4.66 -2.76 1.10
N ILE A 63 4.48 -4.01 0.70
CA ILE A 63 4.70 -4.44 -0.68
C ILE A 63 3.32 -4.62 -1.30
N ILE A 64 3.08 -3.89 -2.38
CA ILE A 64 1.87 -4.02 -3.20
C ILE A 64 2.24 -4.40 -4.63
N GLU A 65 1.40 -5.20 -5.27
CA GLU A 65 1.61 -5.63 -6.66
C GLU A 65 0.27 -5.68 -7.39
N VAL A 66 0.16 -4.95 -8.49
CA VAL A 66 -0.97 -4.99 -9.41
C VAL A 66 -1.03 -6.37 -10.05
N LYS A 67 -2.24 -6.92 -10.11
CA LYS A 67 -2.50 -8.25 -10.66
C LYS A 67 -3.46 -8.19 -11.83
N SER A 68 -4.45 -7.29 -11.77
CA SER A 68 -5.31 -6.97 -12.89
C SER A 68 -5.90 -5.56 -12.75
N PRO A 69 -6.34 -4.93 -13.86
CA PRO A 69 -6.10 -5.34 -15.24
C PRO A 69 -4.65 -5.11 -15.67
N SER A 70 -4.22 -5.80 -16.74
CA SER A 70 -2.89 -5.62 -17.32
C SER A 70 -2.68 -4.18 -17.81
N GLY A 71 -1.47 -3.64 -17.64
CA GLY A 71 -1.14 -2.27 -18.07
C GLY A 71 -1.40 -1.21 -16.99
N VAL A 72 -2.07 -1.57 -15.89
CA VAL A 72 -2.16 -0.72 -14.71
C VAL A 72 -0.81 -0.64 -14.00
N GLN A 73 -0.43 0.56 -13.59
CA GLN A 73 0.83 0.83 -12.90
C GLN A 73 0.58 1.75 -11.70
N PHE A 74 1.38 1.54 -10.65
CA PHE A 74 1.63 2.54 -9.63
C PHE A 74 2.54 3.62 -10.19
N VAL A 75 2.17 4.87 -9.98
CA VAL A 75 2.88 6.05 -10.47
C VAL A 75 3.01 7.10 -9.36
N ASP A 76 3.94 8.04 -9.53
CA ASP A 76 4.02 9.19 -8.63
C ASP A 76 2.79 10.09 -8.75
N HIS A 77 2.55 10.88 -7.70
CA HIS A 77 1.53 11.92 -7.70
C HIS A 77 1.85 13.02 -6.69
N SER A 78 1.30 14.22 -6.88
CA SER A 78 1.63 15.40 -6.07
C SER A 78 1.23 15.31 -4.60
N ARG A 79 0.36 14.38 -4.23
CA ARG A 79 -0.02 14.13 -2.83
C ARG A 79 0.82 13.06 -2.16
N ARG A 80 1.75 12.42 -2.89
CA ARG A 80 2.67 11.45 -2.30
C ARG A 80 3.49 12.16 -1.24
N ASN A 81 3.39 11.67 -0.01
CA ASN A 81 4.20 12.13 1.09
C ASN A 81 4.69 10.95 1.94
N ASN A 82 5.78 11.18 2.68
CA ASN A 82 6.11 10.40 3.88
C ASN A 82 6.48 8.92 3.72
N TYR A 83 6.96 8.50 2.54
CA TYR A 83 7.56 7.17 2.37
C TYR A 83 8.61 7.13 1.24
N ARG A 84 9.48 6.12 1.30
CA ARG A 84 10.45 5.76 0.28
C ARG A 84 9.80 4.83 -0.75
N TRP A 85 9.98 5.14 -2.03
CA TRP A 85 9.43 4.41 -3.17
C TRP A 85 10.49 3.45 -3.71
N GLY A 86 10.28 2.15 -3.52
CA GLY A 86 11.16 1.10 -4.03
C GLY A 86 10.54 0.35 -5.19
N VAL A 87 11.23 0.30 -6.33
CA VAL A 87 10.86 -0.58 -7.46
C VAL A 87 11.73 -1.84 -7.47
N PRO A 88 11.23 -3.00 -7.94
CA PRO A 88 12.03 -4.21 -8.03
C PRO A 88 13.24 -4.02 -8.95
N SER A 89 14.41 -4.46 -8.48
CA SER A 89 15.66 -4.47 -9.25
C SER A 89 16.37 -5.81 -8.99
N GLY A 90 16.03 -6.81 -9.82
CA GLY A 90 16.42 -8.20 -9.60
C GLY A 90 15.88 -8.73 -8.27
N SER A 91 16.78 -9.13 -7.38
CA SER A 91 16.46 -9.58 -6.01
C SER A 91 16.48 -8.46 -4.96
N SER A 92 16.69 -7.21 -5.39
CA SER A 92 16.77 -6.03 -4.52
C SER A 92 15.68 -5.01 -4.86
N TRP A 93 15.67 -3.90 -4.15
CA TRP A 93 14.74 -2.80 -4.35
C TRP A 93 15.53 -1.53 -4.64
N ASP A 94 15.24 -0.89 -5.76
CA ASP A 94 15.83 0.38 -6.16
C ASP A 94 14.97 1.54 -5.66
N GLU A 95 15.53 2.37 -4.79
CA GLU A 95 14.92 3.60 -4.27
C GLU A 95 15.54 4.87 -4.87
N SER A 96 16.46 4.74 -5.85
CA SER A 96 17.18 5.87 -6.46
C SER A 96 16.32 6.70 -7.41
N ASN A 97 15.26 6.11 -7.96
CA ASN A 97 14.31 6.76 -8.87
C ASN A 97 12.89 6.76 -8.27
N PRO A 98 12.62 7.61 -7.26
CA PRO A 98 11.33 7.65 -6.60
C PRO A 98 10.24 8.06 -7.59
N GLY A 99 9.15 7.29 -7.63
CA GLY A 99 8.01 7.59 -8.51
C GLY A 99 8.09 6.95 -9.90
N ALA A 100 9.14 6.17 -10.19
CA ALA A 100 9.21 5.37 -11.41
C ALA A 100 7.97 4.46 -11.54
N PRO A 101 7.28 4.47 -12.70
CA PRO A 101 6.11 3.62 -12.93
C PRO A 101 6.43 2.15 -12.73
N THR A 102 5.60 1.45 -11.97
CA THR A 102 5.83 0.03 -11.65
C THR A 102 4.50 -0.70 -11.41
N ASN A 103 4.45 -1.99 -11.72
CA ASN A 103 3.33 -2.83 -11.29
C ASN A 103 3.55 -3.41 -9.87
N LYS A 104 4.77 -3.30 -9.32
CA LYS A 104 5.12 -3.80 -7.99
C LYS A 104 5.89 -2.73 -7.24
N LEU A 105 5.40 -2.35 -6.08
CA LEU A 105 5.93 -1.25 -5.29
C LEU A 105 6.24 -1.75 -3.88
N ARG A 106 7.44 -1.43 -3.39
CA ARG A 106 7.74 -1.44 -1.96
C ARG A 106 7.67 -0.02 -1.44
N ILE A 107 6.75 0.20 -0.52
CA ILE A 107 6.65 1.39 0.29
C ILE A 107 7.45 1.11 1.55
N ARG A 108 8.43 1.96 1.86
CA ARG A 108 9.26 1.84 3.08
C ARG A 108 9.26 3.13 3.86
N TRP A 109 9.21 3.01 5.18
CA TRP A 109 9.33 4.15 6.07
C TRP A 109 10.20 3.80 7.28
N GLU A 110 10.99 4.79 7.71
CA GLU A 110 11.88 4.72 8.86
C GLU A 110 11.22 5.36 10.09
N ALA A 111 11.17 4.61 11.19
CA ALA A 111 10.81 5.02 12.55
C ALA A 111 9.40 5.61 12.79
N GLY A 112 8.58 4.95 13.61
CA GLY A 112 7.40 5.56 14.23
C GLY A 112 6.31 4.57 14.64
N SER A 113 5.22 5.11 15.19
CA SER A 113 4.05 4.33 15.63
C SER A 113 3.12 4.03 14.46
N LEU A 114 2.60 2.81 14.40
CA LEU A 114 1.61 2.38 13.40
C LEU A 114 0.17 2.81 13.74
N LEU A 115 -0.11 2.97 15.02
CA LEU A 115 -1.40 3.43 15.54
C LEU A 115 -1.30 4.92 15.89
N SER A 116 -1.44 5.82 14.91
CA SER A 116 -1.18 7.25 15.13
C SER A 116 -2.08 8.23 14.35
N GLY A 117 -3.30 7.84 13.96
CA GLY A 117 -4.14 8.70 13.10
C GLY A 117 -5.65 8.52 13.27
N PRO A 118 -6.47 9.37 12.62
CA PRO A 118 -7.94 9.38 12.72
C PRO A 118 -8.64 8.13 12.17
N LEU A 119 -7.91 7.28 11.42
CA LEU A 119 -8.35 5.96 10.95
C LEU A 119 -7.66 4.80 11.70
N ASN A 120 -6.97 5.11 12.81
CA ASN A 120 -6.19 4.19 13.65
C ASN A 120 -5.06 3.46 12.91
N GLY A 121 -4.61 3.93 11.75
CA GLY A 121 -3.48 3.35 11.01
C GLY A 121 -2.61 4.38 10.34
N ARG A 122 -1.50 3.92 9.76
CA ARG A 122 -0.64 4.75 8.92
C ARG A 122 -1.02 4.58 7.46
N SER A 123 -1.61 5.62 6.89
CA SER A 123 -2.12 5.61 5.51
C SER A 123 -1.03 5.92 4.49
N HIS A 124 -0.99 5.11 3.44
CA HIS A 124 -0.15 5.31 2.27
C HIS A 124 -1.01 5.65 1.06
N TYR A 125 -0.69 6.75 0.41
CA TYR A 125 -1.36 7.22 -0.81
C TYR A 125 -0.47 6.90 -2.01
N VAL A 126 -1.02 6.17 -2.98
CA VAL A 126 -0.30 5.68 -4.15
C VAL A 126 -1.08 6.05 -5.41
N GLY A 127 -0.42 6.68 -6.37
CA GLY A 127 -1.03 7.00 -7.65
C GLY A 127 -1.24 5.73 -8.48
N VAL A 128 -2.39 5.62 -9.13
CA VAL A 128 -2.72 4.54 -10.07
C VAL A 128 -2.95 5.16 -11.45
N HIS A 129 -2.26 4.63 -12.45
CA HIS A 129 -2.41 5.00 -13.85
C HIS A 129 -2.85 3.79 -14.69
N GLY A 130 -3.53 4.06 -15.80
CA GLY A 130 -3.90 3.03 -16.78
C GLY A 130 -5.11 2.18 -16.41
N LEU A 131 -5.81 2.49 -15.30
CA LEU A 131 -7.05 1.80 -14.94
C LEU A 131 -8.17 2.20 -15.92
N PRO A 132 -8.73 1.28 -16.71
CA PRO A 132 -9.79 1.62 -17.65
C PRO A 132 -11.05 2.10 -16.91
N GLY A 133 -11.80 3.00 -17.53
CA GLY A 133 -13.03 3.55 -16.94
C GLY A 133 -14.00 2.44 -16.52
N GLY A 134 -14.45 2.48 -15.26
CA GLY A 134 -15.40 1.50 -14.71
C GLY A 134 -14.81 0.11 -14.42
N SER A 135 -13.51 -0.11 -14.63
CA SER A 135 -12.85 -1.37 -14.26
C SER A 135 -12.49 -1.42 -12.78
N ALA A 136 -12.41 -2.63 -12.24
CA ALA A 136 -11.89 -2.89 -10.91
C ALA A 136 -10.37 -3.05 -10.91
N LEU A 137 -9.72 -2.60 -9.83
CA LEU A 137 -8.34 -2.92 -9.52
C LEU A 137 -8.26 -4.22 -8.72
N GLU A 138 -7.28 -5.05 -9.06
CA GLU A 138 -6.90 -6.22 -8.29
C GLU A 138 -5.41 -6.15 -7.95
N PHE A 139 -5.07 -6.32 -6.67
CA PHE A 139 -3.69 -6.25 -6.22
C PHE A 139 -3.44 -7.16 -5.02
N SER A 140 -2.19 -7.59 -4.85
CA SER A 140 -1.75 -8.25 -3.62
C SER A 140 -1.07 -7.24 -2.70
N ALA A 141 -1.20 -7.43 -1.38
CA ALA A 141 -0.55 -6.61 -0.38
C ALA A 141 0.04 -7.48 0.75
N VAL A 142 1.20 -7.08 1.26
CA VAL A 142 1.79 -7.62 2.48
C VAL A 142 2.51 -6.51 3.22
N ALA A 143 2.26 -6.39 4.51
CA ALA A 143 2.95 -5.44 5.39
C ALA A 143 3.96 -6.18 6.26
N ALA A 144 5.06 -5.51 6.59
CA ALA A 144 6.01 -6.00 7.59
C ALA A 144 6.58 -4.84 8.40
N ALA A 145 6.91 -5.11 9.65
CA ALA A 145 7.59 -4.15 10.52
C ALA A 145 8.72 -4.82 11.30
N SER A 146 9.77 -4.06 11.58
CA SER A 146 10.90 -4.52 12.38
C SER A 146 11.17 -3.59 13.56
N ARG A 147 11.68 -4.19 14.63
CA ARG A 147 12.24 -3.55 15.81
C ARG A 147 13.64 -4.14 16.07
N VAL A 148 14.40 -3.54 16.99
CA VAL A 148 15.78 -3.92 17.36
C VAL A 148 15.97 -5.44 17.53
N THR A 149 14.96 -6.14 18.05
CA THR A 149 15.07 -7.54 18.46
C THR A 149 14.05 -8.48 17.80
N ALA A 150 13.14 -7.99 16.96
CA ALA A 150 12.10 -8.81 16.34
C ALA A 150 11.56 -8.20 15.05
N ALA A 151 11.22 -9.05 14.08
CA ALA A 151 10.49 -8.69 12.87
C ALA A 151 9.14 -9.43 12.84
N THR A 152 8.13 -8.80 12.25
CA THR A 152 6.78 -9.35 12.09
C THR A 152 6.23 -8.97 10.72
N SER A 153 5.41 -9.84 10.14
CA SER A 153 4.72 -9.60 8.89
C SER A 153 3.22 -9.87 9.02
N SER A 154 2.43 -9.19 8.20
CA SER A 154 1.03 -9.56 7.99
C SER A 154 0.94 -10.81 7.13
N CYS A 155 -0.24 -11.42 7.13
CA CYS A 155 -0.63 -12.34 6.09
C CYS A 155 -0.60 -11.62 4.74
N PRO A 156 -0.01 -12.23 3.70
CA PRO A 156 -0.23 -11.80 2.33
C PRO A 156 -1.71 -11.88 2.00
N LEU A 157 -2.24 -10.82 1.40
CA LEU A 157 -3.62 -10.75 0.98
C LEU A 157 -3.77 -10.34 -0.47
N ARG A 158 -4.90 -10.73 -1.04
CA ARG A 158 -5.40 -10.32 -2.34
C ARG A 158 -6.62 -9.45 -2.15
N VAL A 159 -6.63 -8.26 -2.73
CA VAL A 159 -7.82 -7.43 -2.87
C VAL A 159 -8.32 -7.56 -4.30
N ASP A 160 -9.59 -7.94 -4.45
CA ASP A 160 -10.25 -8.13 -5.73
C ASP A 160 -11.44 -7.18 -5.87
N ASP A 161 -11.80 -6.90 -7.12
CA ASP A 161 -13.02 -6.19 -7.50
C ASP A 161 -13.14 -4.78 -6.89
N LEU A 162 -12.00 -4.11 -6.60
CA LEU A 162 -11.97 -2.78 -5.99
C LEU A 162 -12.19 -1.69 -7.04
N HIS A 163 -13.37 -1.09 -7.04
CA HIS A 163 -13.72 0.01 -7.95
C HIS A 163 -13.41 1.38 -7.35
N VAL A 164 -13.29 2.39 -8.21
CA VAL A 164 -13.17 3.79 -7.78
C VAL A 164 -14.42 4.18 -6.98
N GLY A 165 -14.20 4.71 -5.77
CA GLY A 165 -15.23 5.06 -4.80
C GLY A 165 -15.47 3.99 -3.73
N GLU A 166 -14.91 2.78 -3.89
CA GLU A 166 -15.05 1.71 -2.92
C GLU A 166 -13.96 1.73 -1.84
N ARG A 167 -14.29 1.10 -0.70
CA ARG A 167 -13.38 0.92 0.43
C ARG A 167 -13.64 -0.39 1.15
N LEU A 168 -12.56 -0.97 1.66
CA LEU A 168 -12.53 -2.05 2.66
C LEU A 168 -11.99 -1.47 3.95
N ALA A 169 -12.62 -1.78 5.08
CA ALA A 169 -12.24 -1.24 6.38
C ALA A 169 -11.88 -2.34 7.37
N GLY A 170 -10.96 -2.04 8.29
CA GLY A 170 -10.55 -2.92 9.38
C GLY A 170 -9.17 -3.55 9.19
N TYR A 171 -8.94 -4.65 9.91
CA TYR A 171 -7.71 -5.43 9.91
C TYR A 171 -7.86 -6.56 8.87
N LEU A 172 -7.35 -6.36 7.66
CA LEU A 172 -7.64 -7.21 6.50
C LEU A 172 -6.69 -8.40 6.33
N GLY A 173 -5.49 -8.34 6.91
CA GLY A 173 -4.47 -9.38 6.79
C GLY A 173 -3.74 -9.57 8.07
#